data_AF-A0A0Q5FFQ5-F1
#
_entry.id   AF-A0A0Q5FFQ5-F1
#
_cell.length_a   1.000
_cell.length_b   1.000
_cell.length_c   1.000
_cell.angle_alpha   90.00
_cell.angle_beta   90.00
_cell.angle_gamma   90.00
#
_symmetry.space_group_name_H-M   'P 1'
#
loop_
_entity.id
_entity.type
_entity.pdbx_description
1 polymer ?
#
loop_
_entity_poly.entity_id
_entity_poly.type
_entity_poly.pdbx_seq_one_letter_code
_entity_poly.pdbx_strand_id
1 'polypeptide(L)' 'MPMSETGLWGVVLLVALIILSDLWAVMRVRSSHTSASNKAMWIIGIVAVPVLGVLAWVVAGPRHQSGPARY' A
#
# COMPACT_ATOMS: atom_id res chain seq x y z
N MET A 1 -21.63 10.06 -24.41
CA MET A 1 -20.47 9.83 -25.31
C MET A 1 -19.85 8.50 -24.91
N PRO A 2 -19.65 7.54 -25.84
CA PRO A 2 -18.84 6.36 -25.54
C PRO A 2 -17.43 6.84 -25.17
N MET A 3 -16.84 6.27 -24.11
CA MET A 3 -15.44 6.55 -23.79
C MET A 3 -14.59 6.06 -24.97
N SER A 4 -13.63 6.88 -25.42
CA SER A 4 -12.70 6.45 -26.47
C SER A 4 -11.91 5.26 -25.97
N GLU A 5 -11.55 4.36 -26.90
CA GLU A 5 -10.76 3.16 -26.59
C GLU A 5 -9.48 3.51 -25.80
N THR A 6 -8.81 4.60 -26.17
CA THR A 6 -7.63 5.14 -25.46
C THR A 6 -7.93 5.52 -24.01
N GLY A 7 -9.11 6.09 -23.74
CA GLY A 7 -9.53 6.46 -22.40
C GLY A 7 -9.75 5.25 -21.51
N LEU A 8 -10.30 4.17 -22.06
CA LEU A 8 -10.52 2.92 -21.32
C LEU A 8 -9.19 2.27 -20.91
N TRP A 9 -8.23 2.17 -21.84
CA TRP A 9 -6.90 1.64 -21.54
C TRP A 9 -6.17 2.44 -20.46
N GLY A 10 -6.31 3.77 -20.46
CA GLY A 10 -5.76 4.64 -19.43
C GLY A 10 -6.34 4.35 -18.03
N VAL A 11 -7.66 4.16 -17.93
CA VAL A 11 -8.31 3.83 -16.65
C VAL A 11 -7.89 2.45 -16.15
N VAL A 12 -7.81 1.46 -17.04
CA VAL A 12 -7.37 0.10 -16.69
C VAL A 12 -5.95 0.12 -16.13
N LEU A 13 -5.03 0.84 -16.78
CA LEU A 13 -3.66 0.99 -16.30
C LEU A 13 -3.61 1.66 -14.92
N LEU A 14 -4.39 2.72 -14.72
CA LEU A 14 -4.44 3.45 -13.44
C LEU A 14 -4.94 2.55 -12.31
N VAL A 15 -6.03 1.80 -12.54
CA VAL A 15 -6.56 0.85 -11.55
C VAL A 15 -5.55 -0.25 -11.24
N ALA A 16 -4.86 -0.80 -12.25
CA ALA A 16 -3.84 -1.81 -12.05
C ALA A 16 -2.67 -1.29 -11.17
N LEU A 17 -2.23 -0.05 -11.39
CA LEU A 17 -1.19 0.58 -10.58
C LEU A 17 -1.62 0.78 -9.12
N ILE A 18 -2.85 1.22 -8.89
CA ILE A 18 -3.40 1.37 -7.53
C ILE A 18 -3.37 0.02 -6.81
N ILE A 19 -3.93 -1.03 -7.42
CA ILE A 19 -3.99 -2.36 -6.82
C ILE A 19 -2.58 -2.91 -6.53
N LEU A 20 -1.65 -2.73 -7.46
CA LEU A 20 -0.26 -3.19 -7.29
C LEU A 20 0.42 -2.46 -6.13
N SER A 21 0.21 -1.15 -6.02
CA SER A 21 0.75 -0.34 -4.92
C SER A 21 0.16 -0.72 -3.57
N ASP A 22 -1.13 -1.05 -3.53
CA ASP A 22 -1.86 -1.44 -2.32
C ASP A 22 -1.34 -2.77 -1.77
N LEU A 23 -1.24 -3.79 -2.64
CA LEU A 23 -0.65 -5.10 -2.32
C LEU A 23 0.78 -4.95 -1.81
N TRP A 24 1.58 -4.11 -2.48
CA TRP A 24 2.96 -3.85 -2.06
C TRP A 24 3.05 -3.21 -0.68
N ALA A 25 2.22 -2.20 -0.40
CA ALA A 25 2.15 -1.56 0.90
C ALA A 25 1.76 -2.56 1.99
N VAL A 26 0.72 -3.37 1.76
CA VAL A 26 0.26 -4.41 2.70
C VAL A 26 1.35 -5.46 2.97
N MET A 27 2.05 -5.94 1.93
CA MET A 27 3.17 -6.88 2.11
C MET A 27 4.27 -6.28 2.98
N ARG A 28 4.57 -4.99 2.79
CA ARG A 28 5.61 -4.31 3.54
C ARG A 28 5.20 -4.00 4.99
N VAL A 29 3.94 -3.69 5.24
CA VAL A 29 3.38 -3.63 6.60
C VAL A 29 3.47 -5.00 7.29
N ARG A 30 3.12 -6.08 6.59
CA ARG A 30 3.20 -7.45 7.15
C ARG A 30 4.63 -7.82 7.56
N SER A 31 5.61 -7.47 6.74
CA SER A 31 7.04 -7.71 7.02
C SER A 31 7.63 -6.78 8.10
N SER A 32 6.95 -5.70 8.49
CA SER A 32 7.50 -4.74 9.47
C SER A 32 7.65 -5.34 10.88
N HIS A 33 8.65 -4.89 11.64
CA HIS A 33 8.86 -5.27 13.05
C HIS A 33 8.06 -4.33 13.98
N THR A 34 6.73 -4.39 13.93
CA THR A 34 5.84 -3.63 14.81
C THR A 34 4.77 -4.53 15.43
N SER A 35 4.04 -4.00 16.41
CA SER A 35 2.98 -4.75 17.11
C SER A 35 1.87 -5.19 16.15
N ALA A 36 1.21 -6.31 16.46
CA ALA A 36 0.13 -6.86 15.64
C ALA A 36 -1.03 -5.87 15.44
N SER A 37 -1.37 -5.11 16.50
CA SER A 37 -2.39 -4.05 16.45
C SER A 37 -2.02 -2.93 15.47
N ASN A 38 -0.76 -2.47 15.48
CA ASN A 38 -0.31 -1.44 14.55
C ASN A 38 -0.32 -1.94 13.10
N LYS A 39 0.09 -3.20 12.84
CA LYS A 39 -0.03 -3.81 11.50
C LYS A 39 -1.49 -3.84 11.02
N ALA A 40 -2.39 -4.28 11.88
CA ALA A 40 -3.81 -4.36 11.54
C ALA A 40 -4.39 -2.98 11.19
N MET A 41 -4.07 -1.95 11.99
CA MET A 41 -4.52 -0.58 11.72
C MET A 41 -4.04 -0.06 10.36
N TRP A 42 -2.77 -0.28 10.02
CA TRP A 42 -2.21 0.12 8.72
C TRP A 42 -2.83 -0.65 7.56
N ILE A 43 -2.99 -1.97 7.67
CA ILE A 43 -3.60 -2.78 6.62
C ILE A 43 -5.05 -2.35 6.39
N ILE A 44 -5.83 -2.15 7.46
CA ILE A 44 -7.22 -1.67 7.36
C ILE A 44 -7.26 -0.29 6.68
N GLY A 45 -6.39 0.64 7.09
CA GLY A 45 -6.34 1.98 6.50
C GLY A 45 -5.97 1.99 5.02
N ILE A 46 -5.01 1.14 4.61
CA ILE A 46 -4.62 0.97 3.20
C ILE A 46 -5.81 0.41 2.40
N VAL A 47 -6.38 -0.72 2.83
CA VAL A 47 -7.48 -1.38 2.09
C VAL A 47 -8.75 -0.54 2.03
N ALA A 48 -9.07 0.21 3.10
CA ALA A 48 -10.28 1.03 3.15
C ALA A 48 -10.21 2.25 2.23
N VAL A 49 -9.01 2.83 2.04
CA VAL A 49 -8.82 4.06 1.27
C VAL A 49 -7.55 3.92 0.41
N PRO A 50 -7.52 3.08 -0.64
CA PRO A 50 -6.30 2.62 -1.29
C PRO A 50 -5.30 3.72 -1.66
N VAL A 51 -5.76 4.76 -2.35
CA VAL A 51 -4.89 5.86 -2.78
C VAL A 51 -4.32 6.62 -1.57
N LEU A 52 -5.17 7.07 -0.65
CA LEU A 52 -4.72 7.86 0.51
C LEU A 52 -3.99 7.00 1.53
N GLY A 53 -4.35 5.74 1.67
CA GLY A 53 -3.77 4.78 2.60
C GLY A 53 -2.36 4.39 2.19
N VAL A 54 -2.13 4.11 0.89
CA VAL A 54 -0.78 3.92 0.35
C VAL A 54 0.05 5.20 0.53
N LEU A 55 -0.50 6.39 0.24
CA LEU A 55 0.20 7.67 0.43
C LEU A 55 0.58 7.90 1.91
N ALA A 56 -0.36 7.73 2.83
CA ALA A 56 -0.12 7.84 4.27
C ALA A 56 0.93 6.83 4.74
N TRP A 57 0.89 5.60 4.21
CA TRP A 57 1.86 4.56 4.52
C TRP A 57 3.26 4.87 3.95
N VAL A 58 3.37 5.48 2.77
CA VAL A 58 4.68 5.89 2.24
C VAL A 58 5.34 6.94 3.16
N VAL A 59 4.55 7.85 3.72
CA VAL A 59 5.03 8.92 4.61
C VAL A 59 5.34 8.37 6.01
N ALA A 60 4.36 7.74 6.66
CA ALA A 60 4.39 7.40 8.08
C ALA A 60 4.29 5.90 8.37
N GLY A 61 4.31 5.05 7.35
CA GLY A 61 4.17 3.61 7.50
C GLY A 61 5.29 2.97 8.31
N PRO A 62 5.01 1.80 8.92
CA PRO A 62 5.95 1.12 9.79
C PRO A 62 7.18 0.68 9.00
N ARG A 63 8.35 1.22 9.38
CA ARG A 63 9.63 0.90 8.73
C ARG A 63 10.29 -0.31 9.40
N HIS A 64 11.09 -1.04 8.63
CA HIS A 64 11.92 -2.09 9.21
C HIS A 64 12.93 -1.43 10.15
N GLN A 65 12.89 -1.82 11.43
CA GLN A 65 14.00 -1.58 12.33
C GLN A 65 14.90 -2.80 12.23
N SER A 66 16.07 -2.63 11.61
CA SER A 66 17.14 -3.62 11.68
C SER A 66 17.53 -3.73 13.15
N GLY A 67 17.10 -4.79 13.83
CA GLY A 67 17.63 -5.09 15.16
C GLY A 67 19.16 -5.23 15.05
N PRO A 68 19.95 -4.72 16.02
CA PRO A 68 21.40 -4.83 15.96
C PRO A 68 21.77 -6.31 15.78
N ALA A 69 22.58 -6.61 14.76
CA ALA A 69 23.14 -7.93 14.57
C ALA A 69 23.89 -8.28 15.87
N ARG A 70 23.31 -9.15 16.69
CA ARG A 70 23.98 -9.66 17.88
C ARG A 70 24.93 -10.75 17.42
N TYR A 71 26.19 -10.37 17.25
CA TYR A 71 27.35 -11.26 17.23
C TYR A 71 27.66 -11.71 18.66
#